data_AF-A0A382LFZ4-F1
#
_entry.id   AF-A0A382LFZ4-F1
#
_cell.length_a   1.000
_cell.length_b   1.000
_cell.length_c   1.000
_cell.angle_alpha   90.00
_cell.angle_beta   90.00
_cell.angle_gamma   90.00
#
_symmetry.space_group_name_H-M   'P 1'
#
loop_
_entity.id
_entity.type
_entity.pdbx_description
1 polymer ?
#
loop_
_entity_poly.entity_id
_entity_poly.type
_entity_poly.pdbx_seq_one_letter_code
_entity_poly.pdbx_strand_id
1 'polypeptide(L)' 'MTKSKQHGKRARQEGAVERTKASILIYEEGLQHCKDDNEKKLLKKKIERAQETIKNTKII' A
#
# COMPACT_ATOMS: atom_id res chain seq x y z
N MET A 1 -26.93 -18.92 6.35
CA MET A 1 -26.28 -17.64 6.71
C MET A 1 -25.59 -17.06 5.47
N THR A 2 -26.26 -16.19 4.73
CA THR A 2 -25.68 -15.52 3.55
C THR A 2 -24.86 -14.33 4.02
N LYS A 3 -23.52 -14.48 4.15
CA LYS A 3 -22.63 -13.32 4.26
C LYS A 3 -22.91 -12.44 3.03
N SER A 4 -23.47 -11.26 3.24
CA SER A 4 -23.83 -10.36 2.15
C SER A 4 -22.59 -10.10 1.29
N LYS A 5 -22.74 -10.08 -0.04
CA LYS A 5 -21.63 -9.84 -1.00
C LYS A 5 -20.83 -8.57 -0.69
N GLN A 6 -21.44 -7.63 0.03
CA GLN A 6 -20.87 -6.38 0.51
C GLN A 6 -19.77 -6.59 1.56
N HIS A 7 -19.97 -7.47 2.56
CA HIS A 7 -18.94 -7.74 3.58
C HIS A 7 -17.68 -8.37 2.98
N GLY A 8 -17.83 -9.24 1.99
CA GLY A 8 -16.69 -9.85 1.28
C GLY A 8 -15.94 -8.87 0.37
N LYS A 9 -16.60 -7.81 -0.12
CA LYS A 9 -15.93 -6.74 -0.89
C LYS A 9 -15.09 -5.87 0.03
N ARG A 10 -15.66 -5.46 1.17
CA ARG A 10 -14.99 -4.63 2.17
C ARG A 10 -13.74 -5.30 2.75
N ALA A 11 -13.86 -6.55 3.19
CA ALA A 11 -12.72 -7.31 3.73
C ALA A 11 -11.57 -7.46 2.70
N ARG A 12 -11.88 -7.58 1.41
CA ARG A 12 -10.87 -7.62 0.34
C ARG A 12 -10.17 -6.28 0.15
N GLN A 13 -10.91 -5.17 0.23
CA GLN A 13 -10.35 -3.82 0.13
C GLN A 13 -9.46 -3.53 1.34
N GLU A 14 -9.94 -3.81 2.55
CA GLU A 14 -9.17 -3.67 3.79
C GLU A 14 -7.88 -4.49 3.73
N GLY A 15 -7.96 -5.77 3.32
CA GLY A 15 -6.76 -6.58 3.14
C GLY A 15 -5.80 -6.07 2.06
N ALA A 16 -6.30 -5.44 0.99
CA ALA A 16 -5.46 -4.81 -0.02
C ALA A 16 -4.75 -3.55 0.51
N VAL A 17 -5.44 -2.74 1.31
CA VAL A 17 -4.87 -1.58 1.99
C VAL A 17 -3.75 -2.02 2.94
N GLU A 18 -3.99 -3.04 3.76
CA GLU A 18 -2.98 -3.56 4.71
C GLU A 18 -1.73 -4.10 3.99
N ARG A 19 -1.88 -4.85 2.87
CA ARG A 19 -0.73 -5.28 2.05
C ARG A 19 0.04 -4.09 1.47
N THR A 20 -0.66 -3.04 1.08
CA THR A 20 -0.05 -1.84 0.52
C THR A 20 0.72 -1.07 1.60
N LYS A 21 0.19 -0.98 2.82
CA LYS A 21 0.92 -0.42 3.99
C LYS A 21 2.19 -1.21 4.30
N ALA A 22 2.12 -2.54 4.30
CA ALA A 22 3.31 -3.38 4.49
C ALA A 22 4.39 -3.13 3.43
N SER A 23 3.97 -2.95 2.16
CA SER A 23 4.90 -2.60 1.07
C SER A 23 5.56 -1.24 1.30
N ILE A 24 4.82 -0.24 1.81
CA ILE A 24 5.38 1.08 2.14
C ILE A 24 6.49 0.95 3.18
N LEU A 25 6.28 0.19 4.26
CA LEU A 25 7.30 -0.01 5.30
C LEU A 25 8.59 -0.61 4.74
N ILE A 26 8.48 -1.60 3.85
CA ILE A 26 9.64 -2.21 3.18
C ILE A 26 10.38 -1.18 2.32
N TYR A 27 9.66 -0.31 1.60
CA TYR A 27 10.29 0.73 0.80
C TYR A 27 10.94 1.83 1.66
N GLU A 28 10.35 2.16 2.81
CA GLU A 28 10.92 3.12 3.77
C GLU A 28 12.20 2.58 4.41
N GLU A 29 12.21 1.31 4.83
CA GLU A 29 13.40 0.63 5.33
C GLU A 29 14.50 0.56 4.26
N GLY A 30 14.12 0.17 3.04
CA GLY A 30 15.03 0.20 1.89
C GLY A 30 15.61 1.60 1.64
N LEU A 31 14.81 2.66 1.80
CA LEU A 31 15.25 4.03 1.61
C LEU A 31 16.29 4.46 2.65
N GLN A 32 16.18 3.97 3.89
CA GLN A 32 17.16 4.25 4.96
C GLN A 32 18.52 3.60 4.69
N HIS A 33 18.53 2.42 4.08
CA HIS A 33 19.75 1.66 3.80
C HIS A 33 20.32 1.89 2.39
N CYS A 34 19.53 2.46 1.48
CA CYS A 34 19.93 2.71 0.11
C CYS A 34 20.96 3.83 0.02
N LYS A 35 22.08 3.57 -0.65
CA LYS A 35 23.16 4.54 -0.88
C LYS A 35 23.08 5.21 -2.25
N ASP A 36 22.46 4.56 -3.23
CA ASP A 36 22.31 5.06 -4.60
C ASP A 36 21.16 6.07 -4.73
N ASP A 37 21.44 7.24 -5.30
CA ASP A 37 20.45 8.31 -5.36
C ASP A 37 19.33 8.06 -6.39
N ASN A 38 19.59 7.28 -7.44
CA ASN A 38 18.56 6.90 -8.40
C ASN A 38 17.58 5.89 -7.78
N GLU A 39 18.09 4.92 -7.04
CA GLU A 39 17.30 3.95 -6.29
C GLU A 39 16.49 4.62 -5.18
N LYS A 40 17.07 5.58 -4.43
CA LYS A 40 16.31 6.42 -3.48
C LYS A 40 15.15 7.14 -4.15
N LYS A 41 15.38 7.75 -5.32
CA LYS A 41 14.34 8.45 -6.09
C LYS A 41 13.23 7.50 -6.53
N LEU A 42 13.58 6.27 -6.92
CA LEU A 42 12.62 5.24 -7.29
C LEU A 42 11.79 4.78 -6.08
N LEU A 43 12.42 4.53 -4.93
CA LEU A 43 11.75 4.13 -3.69
C LEU A 43 10.75 5.19 -3.21
N LYS A 44 11.14 6.47 -3.23
CA LYS A 44 10.22 7.60 -2.91
C LYS A 44 8.98 7.60 -3.80
N LYS A 45 9.14 7.43 -5.13
CA LYS A 45 8.01 7.33 -6.06
C LYS A 45 7.10 6.14 -5.78
N LYS A 46 7.67 4.99 -5.38
CA LYS A 46 6.89 3.80 -4.99
C LYS A 46 6.07 4.05 -3.73
N ILE A 47 6.65 4.73 -2.74
CA ILE A 47 5.94 5.13 -1.50
C ILE A 47 4.79 6.09 -1.83
N GLU A 48 5.05 7.16 -2.59
CA GLU A 48 4.02 8.13 -3.00
C GLU A 48 2.85 7.45 -3.73
N ARG A 49 3.15 6.58 -4.70
CA ARG A 49 2.12 5.85 -5.46
C ARG A 49 1.33 4.88 -4.58
N ALA A 50 1.97 4.23 -3.62
CA ALA A 50 1.30 3.33 -2.68
C ALA A 50 0.38 4.10 -1.72
N GLN A 51 0.82 5.25 -1.21
CA GLN A 51 0.00 6.14 -0.38
C GLN A 51 -1.22 6.65 -1.16
N GLU A 52 -1.03 7.06 -2.42
CA GLU A 52 -2.12 7.46 -3.30
C GLU A 52 -3.11 6.32 -3.56
N THR A 53 -2.61 5.09 -3.75
CA THR A 53 -3.45 3.89 -3.92
C THR A 53 -4.32 3.63 -2.68
N ILE A 54 -3.76 3.78 -1.48
CA ILE A 54 -4.54 3.65 -0.23
C ILE A 54 -5.62 4.72 -0.16
N LYS A 55 -5.28 5.99 -0.44
CA LYS A 55 -6.23 7.11 -0.43
C LYS A 55 -7.38 6.91 -1.43
N ASN A 56 -7.06 6.41 -2.62
CA ASN A 56 -8.04 6.15 -3.69
C ASN A 56 -8.87 4.89 -3.43
N THR A 57 -8.36 3.96 -2.62
CA THR A 57 -9.11 2.77 -2.20
C THR A 57 -10.18 3.17 -1.19
N LYS A 58 -11.34 3.59 -1.71
CA LYS A 58 -12.52 3.86 -0.90
C LYS A 58 -13.02 2.54 -0.31
N ILE A 59 -12.94 2.44 1.01
CA ILE A 59 -13.67 1.45 1.80
C ILE A 59 -15.12 1.94 1.80
N ILE A 60 -15.96 1.34 0.94
CA ILE A 60 -17.39 1.64 0.80
C ILE A 60 -18.20 0.68 1.68
#